data_AF-A0A978SMU1-F1
#
_entry.id   AF-A0A978SMU1-F1
#
_cell.length_a   1.000
_cell.length_b   1.000
_cell.length_c   1.000
_cell.angle_alpha   90.00
_cell.angle_beta   90.00
_cell.angle_gamma   90.00
#
_symmetry.space_group_name_H-M   'P 1'
#
loop_
_entity.id
_entity.type
_entity.pdbx_description
1 polymer ?
#
loop_
_entity_poly.entity_id
_entity_poly.type
_entity_poly.pdbx_seq_one_letter_code
_entity_poly.pdbx_strand_id
1 'polypeptide(L)'
;MKGGYIVQSLTHHVAVRDQPSYPAYVANRLSAVKWRNWRAHFIWQESMYDPPLKLPLLKLINLLTDLQEERDVLAKHSWVLEPMVKIIGALEASFQKYPPIKVGTPAPYTPPQD
;
A
#
# COMPACT_ATOMS: atom_id res chain seq x y z
N MET A 1 10.88 16.72 14.73
CA MET A 1 10.90 16.44 13.28
C MET A 1 10.98 14.93 13.09
N LYS A 2 9.87 14.25 12.75
CA LYS A 2 9.86 12.78 12.58
C LYS A 2 10.13 12.46 11.11
N GLY A 3 11.27 11.83 10.83
CA GLY A 3 11.75 11.52 9.48
C GLY A 3 10.81 10.58 8.73
N GLY A 4 10.48 10.94 7.49
CA GLY A 4 9.82 10.05 6.53
C GLY A 4 10.79 8.99 6.01
N TYR A 5 10.25 7.96 5.37
CA TYR A 5 10.99 6.97 4.59
C TYR A 5 10.42 7.03 3.16
N ILE A 6 11.26 6.85 2.14
CA ILE A 6 10.82 6.76 0.74
C ILE A 6 10.82 5.26 0.38
N VAL A 7 9.66 4.72 0.05
CA VAL A 7 9.52 3.34 -0.45
C VAL A 7 9.49 3.38 -1.96
N GLN A 8 10.53 2.84 -2.61
CA GLN A 8 10.55 2.67 -4.06
C GLN A 8 9.84 1.35 -4.41
N SER A 9 8.70 1.44 -5.08
CA SER A 9 7.93 0.28 -5.56
C SER A 9 8.70 -0.45 -6.66
N LEU A 10 9.19 -1.66 -6.38
CA LEU A 10 9.71 -2.58 -7.41
C LEU A 10 8.54 -3.31 -8.08
N THR A 11 8.05 -2.75 -9.19
CA THR A 11 7.01 -3.37 -10.01
C THR A 11 7.64 -4.29 -11.06
N HIS A 12 7.46 -5.60 -10.93
CA HIS A 12 7.69 -6.54 -12.05
C HIS A 12 6.46 -6.52 -12.96
N HIS A 13 6.63 -6.13 -14.22
CA HIS A 13 5.55 -6.00 -15.20
C HIS A 13 5.40 -7.29 -16.04
N VAL A 14 4.20 -7.88 -16.03
CA VAL A 14 3.73 -8.85 -17.03
C VAL A 14 2.38 -8.36 -17.57
N ALA A 15 2.18 -8.51 -18.88
CA ALA A 15 1.20 -7.80 -19.70
C ALA A 15 -0.25 -8.33 -19.55
N VAL A 16 -1.20 -7.39 -19.44
CA VAL A 16 -2.64 -7.42 -19.82
C VAL A 16 -3.56 -8.53 -19.24
N ARG A 17 -3.03 -9.53 -18.54
CA ARG A 17 -3.82 -10.49 -17.72
C ARG A 17 -3.43 -10.52 -16.24
N ASP A 18 -2.33 -9.85 -15.87
CA ASP A 18 -1.87 -9.71 -14.49
C ASP A 18 -2.17 -8.30 -13.98
N GLN A 19 -3.27 -8.16 -13.23
CA GLN A 19 -3.54 -6.93 -12.49
C GLN A 19 -2.55 -6.84 -11.32
N PRO A 20 -1.56 -5.92 -11.35
CA PRO A 20 -0.52 -5.88 -10.33
C PRO A 20 -1.12 -5.61 -8.96
N SER A 21 -0.65 -6.37 -7.96
CA SER A 21 -0.93 -6.15 -6.54
C SER A 21 0.20 -5.35 -5.92
N TYR A 22 -0.11 -4.34 -5.12
CA TYR A 22 0.91 -3.51 -4.48
C TYR A 22 0.41 -2.86 -3.18
N PRO A 23 1.30 -2.71 -2.20
CA PRO A 23 1.09 -1.82 -1.06
C PRO A 23 1.24 -0.35 -1.51
N ALA A 24 0.42 0.54 -0.97
CA ALA A 24 0.46 1.98 -1.29
C ALA A 24 0.82 2.78 -0.03
N TYR A 25 1.97 3.47 -0.09
CA TYR A 25 2.47 4.30 0.99
C TYR A 25 2.22 5.79 0.72
N VAL A 26 1.86 6.52 1.77
CA VAL A 26 1.91 7.99 1.80
C VAL A 26 2.87 8.39 2.90
N ALA A 27 4.03 8.93 2.50
CA ALA A 27 5.21 9.07 3.36
C ALA A 27 5.58 7.71 3.99
N ASN A 28 5.65 7.62 5.31
CA ASN A 28 6.00 6.40 6.04
C ASN A 28 4.79 5.57 6.49
N ARG A 29 3.60 5.81 5.92
CA ARG A 29 2.36 5.14 6.32
C ARG A 29 1.84 4.27 5.19
N LEU A 30 1.59 2.99 5.48
CA LEU A 30 0.82 2.13 4.59
C LEU A 30 -0.63 2.63 4.60
N SER A 31 -1.04 3.32 3.54
CA SER A 31 -2.37 3.92 3.43
C SER A 31 -3.37 2.99 2.79
N ALA A 32 -2.94 2.14 1.85
CA ALA A 32 -3.81 1.20 1.18
C ALA A 32 -3.05 -0.03 0.66
N VAL A 33 -3.79 -1.06 0.26
CA VAL A 33 -3.27 -2.21 -0.49
C VAL A 33 -4.21 -2.52 -1.65
N LYS A 34 -3.64 -2.75 -2.84
CA LYS A 34 -4.38 -3.21 -4.02
C LYS A 34 -4.12 -4.70 -4.24
N TRP A 35 -5.19 -5.43 -4.50
CA TRP A 35 -5.12 -6.81 -4.96
C TRP A 35 -6.13 -7.03 -6.07
N ARG A 36 -5.66 -7.40 -7.27
CA ARG A 36 -6.48 -7.50 -8.48
C ARG A 36 -7.31 -6.23 -8.68
N ASN A 37 -8.63 -6.34 -8.61
CA ASN A 37 -9.59 -5.26 -8.82
C ASN A 37 -10.05 -4.59 -7.52
N TRP A 38 -9.43 -4.94 -6.39
CA TRP A 38 -9.84 -4.49 -5.08
C TRP A 38 -8.80 -3.56 -4.50
N ARG A 39 -9.26 -2.54 -3.78
CA ARG A 39 -8.42 -1.63 -3.01
C ARG A 39 -8.97 -1.50 -1.60
N ALA A 40 -8.14 -1.83 -0.62
CA ALA A 40 -8.45 -1.62 0.79
C ALA A 40 -7.67 -0.39 1.28
N HIS A 41 -8.38 0.61 1.79
CA HIS A 41 -7.81 1.80 2.41
C HIS A 41 -7.81 1.64 3.94
N PHE A 42 -6.65 1.85 4.56
CA PHE A 42 -6.48 1.94 6.01
C PHE A 42 -6.51 3.40 6.49
N ILE A 43 -6.12 4.31 5.60
CA ILE A 43 -6.14 5.75 5.81
C ILE A 43 -6.92 6.37 4.65
N TRP A 44 -7.92 7.19 4.96
CA TRP A 44 -8.74 7.88 3.99
C TRP A 44 -8.44 9.38 3.99
N GLN A 45 -8.38 9.97 2.81
CA GLN A 45 -8.17 11.40 2.61
C GLN A 45 -8.83 11.77 1.27
N GLU A 46 -9.83 12.65 1.29
CA GLU A 46 -10.59 13.01 0.09
C GLU A 46 -9.86 14.07 -0.73
N SER A 47 -9.35 15.10 -0.07
CA SER A 47 -8.53 16.15 -0.68
C SER A 47 -7.14 16.22 -0.07
N MET A 48 -6.17 16.75 -0.84
CA MET A 48 -4.81 17.01 -0.36
C MET A 48 -4.77 17.94 0.87
N TYR A 49 -5.81 18.74 1.08
CA TYR A 49 -5.93 19.67 2.21
C TYR A 49 -6.57 19.05 3.45
N ASP A 50 -7.23 17.89 3.30
CA ASP A 50 -7.88 17.22 4.43
C ASP A 50 -6.85 16.49 5.27
N PRO A 51 -7.03 16.44 6.60
CA PRO A 51 -6.20 15.61 7.44
C PRO A 51 -6.41 14.12 7.08
N PRO A 52 -5.33 13.32 7.03
CA PRO A 52 -5.45 11.89 6.78
C PRO A 52 -6.17 11.19 7.93
N LEU A 53 -7.31 10.57 7.64
CA LEU A 53 -8.16 9.88 8.61
C LEU A 53 -7.77 8.41 8.71
N LYS A 54 -7.24 7.97 9.85
CA LYS A 54 -7.05 6.54 10.12
C LYS A 54 -8.41 5.89 10.37
N LEU A 55 -8.75 4.91 9.55
CA LEU A 55 -10.05 4.26 9.65
C LEU A 55 -10.05 3.18 10.75
N PRO A 56 -11.11 3.07 11.57
CA PRO A 56 -11.24 1.99 12.56
C PRO A 56 -11.46 0.63 11.88
N LEU A 57 -12.13 0.64 10.73
CA LEU A 57 -12.27 -0.48 9.81
C LEU A 57 -11.83 0.01 8.44
N LEU A 58 -11.07 -0.82 7.71
CA LEU A 58 -10.62 -0.46 6.37
C LEU A 58 -11.82 -0.22 5.44
N LYS A 59 -11.68 0.72 4.49
CA LYS A 59 -12.65 0.94 3.42
C LYS A 59 -12.28 0.06 2.23
N LEU A 60 -13.15 -0.86 1.82
CA LEU A 60 -12.89 -1.76 0.70
C LEU A 60 -13.63 -1.28 -0.54
N ILE A 61 -12.92 -1.13 -1.66
CA ILE A 61 -13.44 -0.68 -2.94
C ILE A 61 -13.29 -1.78 -3.99
N ASN A 62 -14.31 -1.97 -4.82
CA ASN A 62 -14.21 -2.72 -6.07
C ASN A 62 -13.99 -1.75 -7.25
N LEU A 63 -12.76 -1.69 -7.74
CA LEU A 63 -12.33 -0.78 -8.79
C LEU A 63 -12.95 -1.11 -10.16
N LEU A 64 -13.49 -2.32 -10.38
CA LEU A 64 -14.22 -2.60 -11.62
C LEU A 64 -15.57 -1.89 -11.67
N THR A 65 -16.22 -1.76 -10.53
CA THR A 65 -17.59 -1.21 -10.44
C THR A 65 -17.60 0.24 -9.95
N ASP A 66 -16.53 0.68 -9.30
CA ASP A 66 -16.42 2.00 -8.70
C ASP A 66 -15.01 2.56 -8.85
N LEU A 67 -14.74 3.17 -10.01
CA LEU A 67 -13.48 3.84 -10.30
C LEU A 67 -13.30 5.15 -9.51
N GLN A 68 -14.40 5.74 -9.01
CA GLN A 68 -14.37 6.96 -8.19
C GLN A 68 -14.15 6.64 -6.70
N GLU A 69 -14.13 5.37 -6.33
CA GLU A 69 -13.85 4.88 -4.98
C GLU A 69 -14.84 5.36 -3.90
N GLU A 70 -16.11 5.54 -4.27
CA GLU A 70 -17.13 6.12 -3.38
C GLU A 70 -17.70 5.09 -2.40
N ARG A 71 -17.92 3.85 -2.87
CA ARG A 71 -18.72 2.82 -2.19
C ARG A 71 -17.84 1.85 -1.41
N ASP A 72 -18.04 1.81 -0.09
CA ASP A 72 -17.44 0.77 0.76
C ASP A 72 -18.25 -0.53 0.66
N VAL A 73 -17.57 -1.62 0.29
CA VAL A 73 -18.15 -2.94 0.10
C VAL A 73 -17.61 -3.99 1.08
N LEU A 74 -16.86 -3.57 2.10
CA LEU A 74 -16.18 -4.47 3.05
C LEU A 74 -17.10 -5.54 3.64
N ALA A 75 -18.25 -5.13 4.16
CA ALA A 75 -19.17 -6.02 4.88
C ALA A 75 -19.63 -7.23 4.05
N LYS A 76 -19.68 -7.10 2.72
CA LYS A 76 -20.11 -8.16 1.79
C LYS A 76 -18.95 -8.94 1.18
N HIS A 77 -17.72 -8.42 1.26
CA HIS A 77 -16.56 -8.93 0.51
C HIS A 77 -15.30 -9.07 1.38
N SER A 78 -15.45 -9.37 2.68
CA SER A 78 -14.33 -9.48 3.63
C SER A 78 -13.31 -10.57 3.28
N TRP A 79 -13.69 -11.58 2.47
CA TRP A 79 -12.79 -12.62 1.97
C TRP A 79 -11.60 -12.06 1.16
N VAL A 80 -11.76 -10.87 0.58
CA VAL A 80 -10.71 -10.16 -0.18
C VAL A 80 -9.52 -9.76 0.70
N LEU A 81 -9.71 -9.66 2.01
CA LEU A 81 -8.67 -9.23 2.94
C LEU A 81 -7.57 -10.26 3.12
N GLU A 82 -7.87 -11.56 3.05
CA GLU A 82 -6.86 -12.61 3.26
C GLU A 82 -5.65 -12.48 2.30
N PRO A 83 -5.84 -12.41 0.96
CA PRO A 83 -4.70 -12.23 0.06
C PRO A 83 -4.01 -10.87 0.25
N MET A 84 -4.76 -9.82 0.62
CA MET A 84 -4.19 -8.49 0.91
C MET A 84 -3.26 -8.52 2.12
N VAL A 85 -3.65 -9.21 3.20
CA VAL A 85 -2.80 -9.39 4.39
C VAL A 85 -1.54 -10.16 4.05
N LYS A 86 -1.61 -11.18 3.17
CA LYS A 86 -0.41 -11.90 2.70
C LYS A 86 0.56 -10.98 1.94
N ILE A 87 0.05 -10.06 1.11
CA ILE A 87 0.88 -9.06 0.42
C ILE A 87 1.59 -8.16 1.41
N ILE A 88 0.87 -7.68 2.44
CA ILE A 88 1.44 -6.83 3.49
C ILE A 88 2.51 -7.59 4.27
N GLY A 89 2.20 -8.81 4.73
CA GLY A 89 3.14 -9.63 5.48
C GLY A 89 4.41 -9.97 4.68
N ALA A 90 4.29 -10.24 3.38
CA ALA A 90 5.45 -10.45 2.51
C ALA A 90 6.33 -9.19 2.40
N LEU A 91 5.72 -8.01 2.29
CA LEU A 91 6.44 -6.74 2.31
C LEU A 91 7.15 -6.53 3.67
N GLU A 92 6.44 -6.70 4.78
CA GLU A 92 6.99 -6.51 6.12
C GLU A 92 8.15 -7.47 6.40
N ALA A 93 8.03 -8.73 5.97
CA ALA A 93 9.12 -9.71 6.04
C ALA A 93 10.32 -9.26 5.20
N SER A 94 10.10 -8.68 4.02
CA SER A 94 11.18 -8.18 3.18
C SER A 94 11.99 -7.08 3.86
N PHE A 95 11.37 -6.27 4.72
CA PHE A 95 12.07 -5.21 5.46
C PHE A 95 13.06 -5.74 6.51
N GLN A 96 12.95 -7.00 6.92
CA GLN A 96 13.96 -7.64 7.78
C GLN A 96 15.27 -7.86 7.01
N LYS A 97 15.18 -8.19 5.73
CA LYS A 97 16.34 -8.38 4.85
C LYS A 97 16.81 -7.07 4.23
N TYR A 98 15.87 -6.21 3.85
CA TYR A 98 16.13 -4.94 3.16
C TYR A 98 15.46 -3.78 3.91
N PRO A 99 16.10 -3.27 4.99
CA PRO A 99 15.54 -2.18 5.78
C PRO A 99 15.26 -0.93 4.92
N PRO A 100 14.13 -0.22 5.14
CA PRO A 100 13.83 1.01 4.43
C PRO A 100 14.92 2.07 4.59
N ILE A 101 15.32 2.69 3.48
CA ILE A 101 16.30 3.76 3.47
C ILE A 101 15.68 5.02 4.11
N LYS A 102 16.37 5.57 5.11
CA LYS A 102 15.94 6.82 5.77
C LYS A 102 15.97 7.98 4.79
N VAL A 103 14.98 8.86 4.86
CA VAL A 103 15.03 10.13 4.13
C VAL A 103 16.29 10.90 4.53
N GLY A 104 17.00 11.42 3.53
CA GLY A 104 18.25 12.16 3.72
C GLY A 104 19.51 11.29 3.75
N THR A 105 19.41 9.98 3.49
CA THR A 105 20.60 9.13 3.28
C THR A 105 21.39 9.64 2.07
N PRO A 106 22.68 10.03 2.23
CA PRO A 106 23.50 10.50 1.12
C PRO A 106 23.67 9.44 0.02
N ALA A 107 23.74 9.89 -1.24
CA ALA A 107 24.04 9.01 -2.38
C ALA A 107 25.57 8.91 -2.61
N PRO A 108 26.10 7.75 -3.05
CA PRO A 108 25.38 6.52 -3.35
C PRO A 108 25.06 5.69 -2.10
N TYR A 109 23.85 5.10 -2.06
CA TYR A 109 23.49 4.14 -1.02
C TYR A 109 24.11 2.77 -1.35
N THR A 110 24.79 2.18 -0.38
CA THR A 110 25.29 0.80 -0.46
C THR A 110 24.41 -0.09 0.42
N PRO A 111 23.66 -1.04 -0.18
CA PRO A 111 22.89 -2.00 0.59
C PRO A 111 23.79 -2.87 1.49
N PRO A 112 23.29 -3.38 2.64
CA PRO A 112 23.96 -4.43 3.38
C PRO A 112 24.28 -5.61 2.46
N GLN A 113 25.50 -6.15 2.56
CA GLN A 113 25.86 -7.40 1.89
C GLN A 113 25.31 -8.58 2.70
N ASP A 114 24.81 -9.60 2.00
CA ASP A 114 24.25 -10.84 2.59
C ASP A 114 25.32 -11.65 3.37
#